data_AF-A0A1G7MLM6-F1
#
_entry.id   AF-A0A1G7MLM6-F1
#
_cell.length_a   1.000
_cell.length_b   1.000
_cell.length_c   1.000
_cell.angle_alpha   90.00
_cell.angle_beta   90.00
_cell.angle_gamma   90.00
#
_symmetry.space_group_name_H-M   'P 1'
#
loop_
_entity.id
_entity.type
_entity.pdbx_description
1 polymer ?
#
loop_
_entity_poly.entity_id
_entity_poly.type
_entity_poly.pdbx_seq_one_letter_code
_entity_poly.pdbx_strand_id
1 'polypeptide(L)'
;MEELLKQLLAGQQQLVERFNQTEANMATMQQTIATIQETITLMQARMATKDDIANMATKDDIANMATKDDIANMATKDDIAKLDVKIDNLNTKVESLDVRVDNLDARVEKLDAKIDAVKNELKADIAQLDAKLEHYANIQQQDVYHLLRLMNNKLDDLYENIKSVAEITGDHEMRIRTLSRRPV
;
A
#
# COMPACT_ATOMS: atom_id res chain seq x y z
N MET A 1 -78.65 45.49 104.33
CA MET A 1 -77.80 44.32 104.66
C MET A 1 -77.92 43.25 103.58
N GLU A 2 -79.12 42.88 103.16
CA GLU A 2 -79.38 41.89 102.11
C GLU A 2 -78.78 42.24 100.73
N GLU A 3 -78.87 43.49 100.29
CA GLU A 3 -78.35 43.93 98.98
C GLU A 3 -76.81 43.89 98.89
N LEU A 4 -76.13 44.27 99.98
CA LEU A 4 -74.67 44.12 100.09
C LEU A 4 -74.26 42.64 100.05
N LEU A 5 -75.08 41.76 100.63
CA LEU A 5 -74.89 40.31 100.60
C LEU A 5 -75.05 39.76 99.18
N LYS A 6 -76.04 40.23 98.40
CA LYS A 6 -76.23 39.87 96.98
C LYS A 6 -75.09 40.36 96.09
N GLN A 7 -74.62 41.60 96.27
CA GLN A 7 -73.47 42.13 95.54
C GLN A 7 -72.17 41.40 95.87
N LEU A 8 -71.96 41.03 97.14
CA LEU A 8 -70.82 40.21 97.56
C LEU A 8 -70.89 38.80 96.94
N LEU A 9 -72.07 38.18 96.91
CA LEU A 9 -72.27 36.86 96.30
C LEU A 9 -72.00 36.90 94.78
N ALA A 10 -72.49 37.93 94.08
CA ALA A 10 -72.26 38.12 92.65
C ALA A 10 -70.78 38.39 92.34
N GLY A 11 -70.10 39.19 93.16
CA GLY A 11 -68.65 39.39 93.07
C GLY A 11 -67.86 38.11 93.29
N GLN A 12 -68.27 37.27 94.26
CA GLN A 12 -67.70 35.94 94.47
C GLN A 12 -67.92 35.02 93.26
N GLN A 13 -69.12 35.00 92.67
CA GLN A 13 -69.42 34.23 91.47
C GLN A 13 -68.57 34.67 90.27
N GLN A 14 -68.44 35.97 90.01
CA GLN A 14 -67.55 36.50 88.96
C GLN A 14 -66.08 36.17 89.22
N LEU A 15 -65.64 36.18 90.47
CA LEU A 15 -64.27 35.81 90.83
C LEU A 15 -64.02 34.33 90.53
N VAL A 16 -64.99 33.47 90.85
CA VAL A 16 -64.96 32.04 90.52
C VAL A 16 -64.97 31.83 89.00
N GLU A 17 -65.77 32.56 88.23
CA GLU A 17 -65.78 32.49 86.77
C GLU A 17 -64.43 32.91 86.15
N ARG A 18 -63.83 34.02 86.62
CA ARG A 18 -62.50 34.45 86.17
C ARG A 18 -61.41 33.46 86.56
N PHE A 19 -61.52 32.84 87.74
CA PHE A 19 -60.61 31.80 88.19
C PHE A 19 -60.70 30.58 87.28
N ASN A 20 -61.91 30.08 87.02
CA ASN A 20 -62.16 28.97 86.10
C ASN A 20 -61.65 29.27 84.67
N GLN A 21 -61.85 30.49 84.18
CA GLN A 21 -61.31 30.91 82.88
C GLN A 21 -59.77 30.96 82.88
N THR A 22 -59.16 31.37 84.00
CA THR A 22 -57.71 31.39 84.15
C THR A 22 -57.15 29.96 84.16
N GLU A 23 -57.81 29.03 84.84
CA GLU A 23 -57.48 27.60 84.80
C GLU A 23 -57.62 27.03 83.38
N ALA A 24 -58.70 27.36 82.66
CA ALA A 24 -58.91 26.93 81.28
C ALA A 24 -57.84 27.48 80.32
N ASN A 25 -57.48 28.76 80.46
CA ASN A 25 -56.40 29.38 79.69
C ASN A 25 -55.05 28.72 80.01
N MET A 26 -54.80 28.41 81.29
CA MET A 26 -53.58 27.71 81.73
C MET A 26 -53.50 26.30 81.13
N ALA A 27 -54.61 25.56 81.09
CA ALA A 27 -54.69 24.24 80.46
C ALA A 27 -54.42 24.32 78.95
N THR A 28 -54.97 25.31 78.25
CA THR A 28 -54.75 25.51 76.81
C THR A 28 -53.30 25.90 76.50
N MET A 29 -52.68 26.71 77.35
CA MET A 29 -51.27 27.06 77.25
C MET A 29 -50.36 25.83 77.45
N GLN A 30 -50.68 24.97 78.43
CA GLN A 30 -49.96 23.69 78.63
C GLN A 30 -50.05 22.79 77.39
N GLN A 31 -51.23 22.66 76.79
CA GLN A 31 -51.42 21.87 75.57
C GLN A 31 -50.59 22.44 74.40
N THR A 32 -50.58 23.76 74.23
CA THR A 32 -49.81 24.42 73.18
C THR A 32 -48.30 24.21 73.37
N ILE A 33 -47.82 24.29 74.62
CA ILE A 33 -46.42 24.01 74.97
C ILE A 33 -46.07 22.55 74.64
N ALA A 34 -46.94 21.60 74.97
CA ALA A 34 -46.72 20.18 74.64
C ALA A 34 -46.59 19.96 73.13
N THR A 35 -47.49 20.56 72.33
CA THR A 35 -47.41 20.47 70.86
C THR A 35 -46.14 21.14 70.32
N ILE A 36 -45.72 22.28 70.87
CA ILE A 36 -44.46 22.93 70.47
C ILE A 36 -43.26 22.02 70.77
N GLN A 37 -43.22 21.41 71.95
CA GLN A 37 -42.17 20.47 72.32
C GLN A 37 -42.10 19.28 71.36
N GLU A 38 -43.24 18.66 71.03
CA GLU A 38 -43.31 17.59 70.04
C GLU A 38 -42.80 18.03 68.67
N THR A 39 -43.21 19.22 68.18
CA THR A 39 -42.73 19.72 66.89
C THR A 39 -41.23 20.01 66.88
N ILE A 40 -40.66 20.49 67.98
CA ILE A 40 -39.20 20.71 68.11
C ILE A 40 -38.46 19.37 68.10
N THR A 41 -38.92 18.37 68.86
CA THR A 41 -38.33 17.03 68.84
C THR A 41 -38.39 16.43 67.44
N LEU A 42 -39.51 16.61 66.73
CA LEU A 42 -39.66 16.15 65.36
C LEU A 42 -38.73 16.89 64.37
N MET A 43 -38.54 18.20 64.55
CA MET A 43 -37.61 19.00 63.74
C MET A 43 -36.16 18.55 63.96
N GLN A 44 -35.76 18.35 65.22
CA GLN A 44 -34.41 17.86 65.57
C GLN A 44 -34.14 16.46 64.98
N ALA A 45 -35.14 15.59 64.94
CA ALA A 45 -35.02 14.25 64.36
C ALA A 45 -34.93 14.24 62.82
N ARG A 46 -35.32 15.33 62.15
CA ARG A 46 -35.41 15.41 60.67
C ARG A 46 -34.41 16.36 60.01
N MET A 47 -33.83 17.29 60.77
CA MET A 47 -32.87 18.23 60.22
C MET A 47 -31.54 17.56 59.94
N ALA A 48 -30.93 17.89 58.80
CA ALA A 48 -29.55 17.51 58.53
C ALA A 48 -28.60 18.24 59.49
N THR A 49 -27.63 17.51 60.00
CA THR A 49 -26.52 18.01 60.82
C THR A 49 -25.39 18.51 59.94
N LYS A 50 -24.43 19.22 60.55
CA LYS A 50 -23.21 19.61 59.85
C LYS A 50 -22.39 18.38 59.42
N ASP A 51 -22.44 17.31 60.22
CA ASP A 51 -21.74 16.07 59.94
C ASP A 51 -22.36 15.34 58.73
N ASP A 52 -23.68 15.43 58.56
CA ASP A 52 -24.36 14.91 57.36
C ASP A 52 -23.85 15.62 56.09
N ILE A 53 -23.70 16.94 56.13
CA ILE A 53 -23.27 17.76 54.98
C ILE A 53 -21.76 17.63 54.74
N ALA A 54 -20.95 17.48 55.79
CA ALA A 54 -19.49 17.36 55.68
C ALA A 54 -19.05 16.13 54.88
N ASN A 55 -19.88 15.07 54.84
CA ASN A 55 -19.62 13.85 54.09
C ASN A 55 -20.24 13.84 52.68
N MET A 56 -20.95 14.90 52.28
CA MET A 56 -21.51 15.00 50.93
C MET A 56 -20.45 15.50 49.95
N ALA A 57 -20.39 14.87 48.77
CA ALA A 57 -19.61 15.40 47.66
C ALA A 57 -20.12 16.78 47.25
N THR A 58 -19.20 17.71 47.06
CA THR A 58 -19.46 19.06 46.58
C THR A 58 -19.49 19.11 45.05
N LYS A 59 -19.95 20.23 44.50
CA LYS A 59 -19.87 20.46 43.05
C LYS A 59 -18.42 20.53 42.56
N ASP A 60 -17.52 21.01 43.40
CA ASP A 60 -16.10 21.13 43.06
C ASP A 60 -15.45 19.74 42.96
N ASP A 61 -15.86 18.78 43.80
CA ASP A 61 -15.38 17.39 43.75
C ASP A 61 -15.68 16.70 42.41
N ILE A 62 -16.80 17.04 41.78
CA ILE A 62 -17.24 16.43 40.53
C ILE A 62 -16.93 17.26 39.28
N ALA A 63 -16.35 18.45 39.43
CA ALA A 63 -16.17 19.41 38.33
C ALA A 63 -15.29 18.87 37.18
N ASN A 64 -14.37 17.95 37.47
CA ASN A 64 -13.46 17.34 36.49
C ASN A 64 -13.70 15.84 36.29
N MET A 65 -14.85 15.31 36.74
CA MET A 65 -15.17 13.90 36.49
C MET A 65 -15.53 13.71 35.02
N ALA A 66 -14.77 12.83 34.35
CA ALA A 66 -15.13 12.36 33.01
C ALA A 66 -16.45 11.57 33.06
N THR A 67 -17.29 11.81 32.06
CA THR A 67 -18.54 11.10 31.82
C THR A 67 -18.29 9.87 30.94
N LYS A 68 -19.31 9.02 30.82
CA LYS A 68 -19.26 7.89 29.87
C LYS A 68 -19.17 8.35 28.42
N ASP A 69 -19.74 9.50 28.11
CA ASP A 69 -19.73 10.06 26.76
C ASP A 69 -18.33 10.54 26.37
N ASP A 70 -17.56 11.07 27.33
CA ASP A 70 -16.16 11.50 27.11
C ASP A 70 -15.26 10.35 26.67
N ILE A 71 -15.53 9.12 27.15
CA ILE A 71 -14.70 7.93 26.87
C ILE A 71 -15.29 7.01 25.79
N ALA A 72 -16.48 7.30 25.26
CA ALA A 72 -17.22 6.39 24.38
C ALA A 72 -16.47 6.02 23.09
N ASN A 73 -15.60 6.91 22.60
CA ASN A 73 -14.82 6.72 21.36
C ASN A 73 -13.32 6.56 21.61
N MET A 74 -12.90 6.31 22.85
CA MET A 74 -11.48 6.06 23.12
C MET A 74 -11.06 4.72 22.54
N ALA A 75 -9.99 4.74 21.73
CA ALA A 75 -9.37 3.51 21.26
C ALA A 75 -8.88 2.67 22.45
N THR A 76 -9.06 1.37 22.33
CA THR A 76 -8.63 0.39 23.33
C THR A 76 -7.26 -0.17 22.97
N LYS A 77 -6.63 -0.85 23.92
CA LYS A 77 -5.40 -1.61 23.66
C LYS A 77 -5.62 -2.71 22.61
N ASP A 78 -6.83 -3.27 22.52
CA ASP A 78 -7.17 -4.29 21.53
C ASP A 78 -7.21 -3.71 20.11
N ASP A 79 -7.62 -2.45 19.96
CA ASP A 79 -7.59 -1.77 18.66
C ASP A 79 -6.14 -1.58 18.18
N ILE A 80 -5.24 -1.25 19.09
CA ILE A 80 -3.80 -1.15 18.82
C ILE A 80 -3.23 -2.53 18.46
N ALA A 81 -3.54 -3.58 19.24
CA ALA A 81 -3.06 -4.93 18.97
C ALA A 81 -3.53 -5.47 17.60
N LYS A 82 -4.75 -5.11 17.16
CA LYS A 82 -5.23 -5.44 15.80
C LYS A 82 -4.43 -4.73 14.72
N LEU A 83 -3.99 -3.49 14.96
CA LEU A 83 -3.13 -2.76 14.03
C LEU A 83 -1.74 -3.39 13.98
N ASP A 84 -1.15 -3.76 15.12
CA ASP A 84 0.15 -4.43 15.18
C ASP A 84 0.14 -5.73 14.37
N VAL A 85 -0.88 -6.57 14.54
CA VAL A 85 -1.03 -7.81 13.74
C VAL A 85 -1.17 -7.50 12.24
N LYS A 86 -1.87 -6.43 11.86
CA LYS A 86 -1.96 -6.03 10.45
C LYS A 86 -0.60 -5.57 9.91
N ILE A 87 0.17 -4.85 10.71
CA ILE A 87 1.52 -4.39 10.36
C ILE A 87 2.45 -5.60 10.19
N ASP A 88 2.44 -6.57 11.10
CA ASP A 88 3.25 -7.79 10.97
C ASP A 88 2.90 -8.59 9.70
N ASN A 89 1.61 -8.69 9.38
CA ASN A 89 1.16 -9.31 8.13
C ASN A 89 1.59 -8.53 6.87
N LEU A 90 1.75 -7.21 6.95
CA LEU A 90 2.28 -6.41 5.86
C LEU A 90 3.79 -6.59 5.74
N ASN A 91 4.52 -6.60 6.85
CA ASN A 91 5.98 -6.81 6.87
C ASN A 91 6.34 -8.16 6.25
N THR A 92 5.67 -9.25 6.64
CA THR A 92 5.89 -10.58 6.06
C THR A 92 5.60 -10.64 4.56
N LYS A 93 4.59 -9.88 4.07
CA LYS A 93 4.33 -9.77 2.63
C LYS A 93 5.41 -8.98 1.90
N VAL A 94 5.96 -7.93 2.51
CA VAL A 94 7.06 -7.14 1.95
C VAL A 94 8.33 -8.00 1.87
N GLU A 95 8.70 -8.71 2.92
CA GLU A 95 9.83 -9.65 2.91
C GLU A 95 9.70 -10.71 1.81
N SER A 96 8.48 -11.24 1.61
CA SER A 96 8.22 -12.18 0.52
C SER A 96 8.37 -11.55 -0.87
N LEU A 97 8.03 -10.27 -1.02
CA LEU A 97 8.24 -9.53 -2.26
C LEU A 97 9.72 -9.26 -2.52
N ASP A 98 10.49 -8.90 -1.51
CA ASP A 98 11.94 -8.69 -1.63
C ASP A 98 12.63 -9.97 -2.15
N VAL A 99 12.32 -11.13 -1.55
CA VAL A 99 12.84 -12.43 -2.03
C VAL A 99 12.43 -12.71 -3.48
N ARG A 100 11.21 -12.33 -3.89
CA ARG A 100 10.76 -12.52 -5.28
C ARG A 100 11.49 -11.61 -6.25
N VAL A 101 11.84 -10.39 -5.84
CA VAL A 101 12.61 -9.43 -6.64
C VAL A 101 14.04 -9.94 -6.81
N ASP A 102 14.71 -10.39 -5.74
CA ASP A 102 16.05 -10.99 -5.82
C ASP A 102 16.11 -12.18 -6.80
N ASN A 103 15.07 -13.03 -6.77
CA ASN A 103 14.95 -14.14 -7.71
C ASN A 103 14.72 -13.69 -9.16
N LEU A 104 14.03 -12.56 -9.38
CA LEU A 104 13.83 -12.00 -10.71
C LEU A 104 15.13 -11.40 -11.23
N ASP A 105 15.87 -10.68 -10.41
CA ASP A 105 17.17 -10.10 -10.77
C ASP A 105 18.16 -11.20 -11.20
N ALA A 106 18.29 -12.27 -10.40
CA ALA A 106 19.13 -13.42 -10.75
C ALA A 106 18.70 -14.10 -12.07
N ARG A 107 17.40 -14.14 -12.37
CA ARG A 107 16.88 -14.68 -13.64
C ARG A 107 17.20 -13.77 -14.82
N VAL A 108 17.15 -12.45 -14.62
CA VAL A 108 17.50 -11.46 -15.65
C VAL A 108 18.99 -11.54 -15.96
N GLU A 109 19.87 -11.57 -14.96
CA GLU A 109 21.32 -11.74 -15.15
C GLU A 109 21.64 -13.01 -15.95
N LYS A 110 20.94 -14.11 -15.66
CA LYS A 110 21.10 -15.37 -16.41
C LYS A 110 20.61 -15.27 -17.86
N LEU A 111 19.57 -14.48 -18.12
CA LEU A 111 19.08 -14.24 -19.48
C LEU A 111 20.07 -13.36 -20.26
N ASP A 112 20.62 -12.32 -19.65
CA ASP A 112 21.63 -11.46 -20.26
C ASP A 112 22.87 -12.27 -20.67
N ALA A 113 23.37 -13.13 -19.77
CA ALA A 113 24.50 -14.02 -20.09
C ALA A 113 24.20 -14.98 -21.25
N LYS A 114 22.97 -15.51 -21.34
CA LYS A 114 22.54 -16.35 -22.46
C LYS A 114 22.46 -15.58 -23.77
N ILE A 115 21.95 -14.35 -23.72
CA ILE A 115 21.86 -13.46 -24.89
C ILE A 115 23.27 -13.15 -25.41
N ASP A 116 24.21 -12.83 -24.52
CA ASP A 116 25.60 -12.58 -24.91
C ASP A 116 26.27 -13.81 -25.52
N ALA A 117 26.03 -15.00 -24.96
CA ALA A 117 26.54 -16.25 -25.52
C ALA A 117 26.04 -16.47 -26.95
N VAL A 118 24.72 -16.41 -27.17
CA VAL A 118 24.09 -16.59 -28.50
C VAL A 118 24.58 -15.53 -29.48
N LYS A 119 24.71 -14.27 -29.04
CA LYS A 119 25.24 -13.17 -29.87
C LYS A 119 26.67 -13.45 -30.33
N ASN A 120 27.52 -13.98 -29.44
CA ASN A 120 28.91 -14.29 -29.77
C ASN A 120 29.03 -15.49 -30.70
N GLU A 121 28.23 -16.54 -30.48
CA GLU A 121 28.15 -17.70 -31.39
C GLU A 121 27.71 -17.27 -32.79
N LEU A 122 26.62 -16.51 -32.90
CA LEU A 122 26.13 -16.00 -34.20
C LEU A 122 27.17 -15.13 -34.90
N LYS A 123 27.89 -14.27 -34.15
CA LYS A 123 28.96 -13.45 -34.71
C LYS A 123 30.10 -14.30 -35.28
N ALA A 124 30.45 -15.39 -34.58
CA ALA A 124 31.47 -16.32 -35.05
C ALA A 124 31.02 -17.08 -36.30
N ASP A 125 29.78 -17.56 -36.33
CA ASP A 125 29.19 -18.26 -37.49
C ASP A 125 29.13 -17.37 -38.73
N ILE A 126 28.74 -16.10 -38.56
CA ILE A 126 28.73 -15.10 -39.64
C ILE A 126 30.15 -14.90 -40.19
N ALA A 127 31.15 -14.72 -39.32
CA ALA A 127 32.54 -14.55 -39.75
C ALA A 127 33.08 -15.78 -40.50
N GLN A 128 32.70 -16.99 -40.08
CA GLN A 128 33.05 -18.22 -40.79
C GLN A 128 32.38 -18.32 -42.15
N LEU A 129 31.12 -17.88 -42.26
CA LEU A 129 30.38 -17.85 -43.52
C LEU A 129 31.02 -16.84 -44.50
N ASP A 130 31.36 -15.65 -44.04
CA ASP A 130 32.05 -14.61 -44.82
C ASP A 130 33.37 -15.16 -45.38
N ALA A 131 34.18 -15.82 -44.54
CA ALA A 131 35.45 -16.42 -44.96
C ALA A 131 35.26 -17.52 -46.02
N LYS A 132 34.22 -18.37 -45.90
CA LYS A 132 33.89 -19.38 -46.91
C LYS A 132 33.46 -18.74 -48.23
N LEU A 133 32.65 -17.67 -48.17
CA LEU A 133 32.21 -16.94 -49.35
C LEU A 133 33.40 -16.33 -50.10
N GLU A 134 34.33 -15.68 -49.39
CA GLU A 134 35.57 -15.17 -49.99
C GLU A 134 36.41 -16.28 -50.62
N HIS A 135 36.57 -17.41 -49.94
CA HIS A 135 37.32 -18.55 -50.46
C HIS A 135 36.71 -19.10 -51.77
N TYR A 136 35.40 -19.30 -51.82
CA TYR A 136 34.71 -19.74 -53.04
C TYR A 136 34.83 -18.73 -54.18
N ALA A 137 34.68 -17.43 -53.88
CA ALA A 137 34.85 -16.37 -54.88
C ALA A 137 36.26 -16.38 -55.49
N ASN A 138 37.29 -16.55 -54.66
CA ASN A 138 38.68 -16.62 -55.10
C ASN A 138 38.96 -17.85 -55.98
N ILE A 139 38.49 -19.04 -55.58
CA ILE A 139 38.66 -20.26 -56.38
C ILE A 139 37.97 -20.11 -57.74
N GLN A 140 36.71 -19.66 -57.75
CA GLN A 140 35.97 -19.50 -59.00
C GLN A 140 36.64 -18.47 -59.92
N GLN A 141 37.15 -17.36 -59.38
CA GLN A 141 37.90 -16.37 -60.16
C GLN A 141 39.19 -16.96 -60.74
N GLN A 142 39.92 -17.76 -59.96
CA GLN A 142 41.13 -18.44 -60.40
C GLN A 142 40.85 -19.47 -61.51
N ASP A 143 39.79 -20.28 -61.37
CA ASP A 143 39.38 -21.27 -62.36
C ASP A 143 38.99 -20.61 -63.69
N VAL A 144 38.20 -19.53 -63.62
CA VAL A 144 37.85 -18.73 -64.81
C VAL A 144 39.10 -18.16 -65.48
N TYR A 145 40.05 -17.62 -64.71
CA TYR A 145 41.31 -17.12 -65.26
C TYR A 145 42.13 -18.23 -65.93
N HIS A 146 42.22 -19.41 -65.30
CA HIS A 146 42.94 -20.55 -65.87
C HIS A 146 42.31 -21.03 -67.18
N LEU A 147 40.98 -21.16 -67.23
CA LEU A 147 40.24 -21.54 -68.45
C LEU A 147 40.44 -20.51 -69.57
N LEU A 148 40.33 -19.21 -69.28
CA LEU A 148 40.57 -18.14 -70.25
C LEU A 148 41.99 -18.22 -70.82
N ARG A 149 43.00 -18.46 -69.99
CA ARG A 149 44.39 -18.61 -70.43
C ARG A 149 44.58 -19.84 -71.32
N LEU A 150 44.01 -20.98 -70.95
CA LEU A 150 44.06 -22.21 -71.76
C LEU A 150 43.39 -21.99 -73.13
N MET A 151 42.26 -21.28 -73.16
CA MET A 151 41.59 -20.93 -74.42
C MET A 151 42.45 -20.01 -75.27
N ASN A 152 43.08 -18.99 -74.68
CA ASN A 152 43.97 -18.09 -75.42
C ASN A 152 45.12 -18.85 -76.07
N ASN A 153 45.80 -19.72 -75.33
CA ASN A 153 46.89 -20.54 -75.87
C ASN A 153 46.41 -21.43 -77.03
N LYS A 154 45.23 -22.06 -76.90
CA LYS A 154 44.66 -22.88 -78.00
C LYS A 154 44.30 -22.03 -79.22
N LEU A 155 43.85 -20.79 -79.03
CA LEU A 155 43.60 -19.86 -80.13
C LEU A 155 44.90 -19.45 -80.82
N ASP A 156 45.97 -19.21 -80.06
CA ASP A 156 47.31 -18.92 -80.60
C ASP A 156 47.83 -20.11 -81.42
N ASP A 157 47.72 -21.34 -80.91
CA ASP A 157 48.08 -22.56 -81.63
C ASP A 157 47.27 -22.74 -82.93
N LEU A 158 45.95 -22.48 -82.88
CA LEU A 158 45.09 -22.54 -84.06
C LEU A 158 45.47 -21.48 -85.10
N TYR A 159 45.82 -20.28 -84.66
CA TYR A 159 46.26 -19.20 -85.54
C TYR A 159 47.52 -19.60 -86.32
N GLU A 160 48.53 -20.14 -85.64
CA GLU A 160 49.75 -20.63 -86.29
C GLU A 160 49.48 -21.82 -87.23
N ASN A 161 48.59 -22.75 -86.84
CA ASN A 161 48.18 -23.86 -87.71
C ASN A 161 47.47 -23.36 -88.99
N ILE A 162 46.54 -22.42 -88.87
CA ILE A 162 45.82 -21.83 -90.02
C ILE A 162 46.80 -21.10 -90.94
N LYS A 163 47.74 -20.33 -90.37
CA LYS A 163 48.78 -19.63 -91.13
C LYS A 163 49.65 -20.62 -91.93
N SER A 164 50.10 -21.71 -91.30
CA SER A 164 50.86 -22.77 -91.97
C SER A 164 50.08 -23.43 -93.11
N VAL A 165 48.79 -23.75 -92.90
CA VAL A 165 47.92 -24.29 -93.95
C VAL A 165 47.76 -23.29 -95.11
N ALA A 166 47.58 -22.00 -94.83
CA ALA A 166 47.50 -20.96 -95.84
C ALA A 166 48.79 -20.85 -96.67
N GLU A 167 49.96 -20.95 -96.03
CA GLU A 167 51.27 -20.97 -96.72
C GLU A 167 51.40 -22.19 -97.65
N ILE A 168 51.07 -23.39 -97.16
CA ILE A 168 51.14 -24.64 -97.94
C ILE A 168 50.17 -24.60 -99.13
N THR A 169 48.92 -24.19 -98.89
CA THR A 169 47.90 -24.12 -99.96
C THR A 169 48.26 -23.07 -101.00
N GLY A 170 48.84 -21.93 -100.60
CA GLY A 170 49.39 -20.93 -101.52
C GLY A 170 50.52 -21.49 -102.40
N ASP A 171 51.47 -22.24 -101.82
CA ASP A 171 52.52 -22.91 -102.60
C ASP A 171 51.94 -23.94 -103.58
N HIS A 172 51.00 -24.77 -103.10
CA HIS A 172 50.30 -25.73 -103.95
C HIS A 172 49.56 -25.05 -105.12
N GLU A 173 48.90 -23.91 -104.89
CA GLU A 173 48.22 -23.16 -105.95
C GLU A 173 49.20 -22.67 -107.03
N MET A 174 50.37 -22.18 -106.61
CA MET A 174 51.44 -21.76 -107.52
C MET A 174 52.00 -22.94 -108.34
N ARG A 175 52.22 -24.10 -107.72
CA ARG A 175 52.70 -25.32 -108.39
C ARG A 175 51.67 -25.86 -109.39
N ILE A 176 50.39 -25.91 -109.01
CA ILE A 176 49.29 -26.32 -109.92
C ILE A 176 49.24 -25.39 -111.12
N ARG A 177 49.26 -24.07 -110.91
CA ARG A 177 49.26 -23.07 -112.00
C ARG A 177 50.43 -23.25 -112.96
N THR A 178 51.60 -23.64 -112.45
CA THR A 178 52.80 -23.90 -113.27
C THR A 178 52.65 -25.17 -114.10
N LEU A 179 52.10 -26.24 -113.54
CA LEU A 179 51.84 -27.49 -114.26
C LEU A 179 50.80 -27.28 -115.38
N SER A 180 49.73 -26.52 -115.12
CA SER A 180 48.69 -26.23 -116.12
C SER A 180 49.17 -25.41 -117.33
N ARG A 181 50.35 -24.78 -117.26
CA ARG A 181 50.93 -23.96 -118.35
C ARG A 181 51.92 -24.72 -119.24
N ARG A 182 52.22 -25.99 -118.95
CA ARG A 182 53.09 -26.81 -119.82
C ARG A 182 52.31 -27.22 -121.08
N PRO A 183 52.84 -26.99 -122.30
CA PRO A 183 52.23 -27.52 -123.52
C PRO A 183 52.26 -29.05 -123.49
N VAL A 184 51.16 -29.67 -123.90
CA VAL A 184 50.92 -31.13 -123.91
C VAL A 184 51.86 -31.82 -124.88
#